data_AF-A0A9N9GVT3-F1
#
_entry.id   AF-A0A9N9GVT3-F1
#
_cell.length_a   1.000
_cell.length_b   1.000
_cell.length_c   1.000
_cell.angle_alpha   90.00
_cell.angle_beta   90.00
_cell.angle_gamma   90.00
#
_symmetry.space_group_name_H-M   'P 1'
#
loop_
_entity.id
_entity.type
_entity.pdbx_description
1 polymer ?
#
loop_
_entity_poly.entity_id
_entity_poly.type
_entity_poly.pdbx_seq_one_letter_code
_entity_poly.pdbx_strand_id
1 'polypeptide(L)'
;RDLFARDEKDDDDEQKSSFQKRQERIKNQIEQFETENVAEKDWTLVGEASSKDRPINSLLEENLEFDHIVKPVPEITEQFTEKLEDIIKRRILDETFDDVERKRDPNFRPFLPSKLVEISDEKSKKSLAEIYEEDYVKQTTKDMKNEKDEALKKEHKEIENMFKDLCHKLNALSNFHYTPKPPKPEITVISDLPAISMEEVIPVNVSDAKLLAPEEVYDKKKGEIKGETEKDSTEKKRARVAKKRAKKREKLLKEREKKVIEKINPGLGNKHSKQKILDSLIGQKNVTIIDKDGTQKSAIRHVVDVKSTSLKL
;
A
#
# COMPACT_ATOMS: atom_id res chain seq x y z
N ARG A 1 -0.14 -65.71 61.92
CA ARG A 1 1.28 -65.61 62.30
C ARG A 1 1.40 -64.41 63.23
N ASP A 2 2.16 -64.59 64.31
CA ASP A 2 1.94 -64.07 65.66
C ASP A 2 1.58 -62.58 65.83
N LEU A 3 0.61 -62.30 66.72
CA LEU A 3 0.01 -60.98 67.02
C LEU A 3 0.18 -60.59 68.51
N PHE A 4 1.05 -61.30 69.27
CA PHE A 4 1.27 -61.08 70.71
C PHE A 4 2.76 -61.06 71.13
N ALA A 5 3.67 -60.60 70.27
CA ALA A 5 5.01 -60.21 70.73
C ALA A 5 4.91 -58.83 71.41
N ARG A 6 4.69 -58.87 72.72
CA ARG A 6 4.75 -57.73 73.63
C ARG A 6 6.18 -57.16 73.58
N ASP A 7 6.35 -55.98 73.02
CA ASP A 7 7.57 -55.18 73.20
C ASP A 7 7.70 -54.90 74.71
N GLU A 8 8.52 -55.69 75.39
CA GLU A 8 9.15 -55.32 76.65
C GLU A 8 10.04 -54.11 76.37
N LYS A 9 9.47 -52.92 76.58
CA LYS A 9 10.28 -51.74 76.86
C LYS A 9 10.59 -51.76 78.35
N ASP A 10 11.84 -52.10 78.65
CA ASP A 10 12.45 -51.86 79.95
C ASP A 10 12.44 -50.34 80.23
N ASP A 11 11.47 -49.88 81.00
CA ASP A 11 11.46 -48.56 81.62
C ASP A 11 12.35 -48.58 82.87
N ASP A 12 13.66 -48.75 82.69
CA ASP A 12 14.68 -48.42 83.71
C ASP A 12 14.95 -46.91 83.65
N ASP A 13 13.98 -46.12 84.10
CA ASP A 13 14.15 -44.68 84.35
C ASP A 13 14.91 -44.46 85.68
N GLU A 14 16.17 -44.91 85.74
CA GLU A 14 17.12 -44.40 86.72
C GLU A 14 17.20 -42.86 86.56
N GLN A 15 17.24 -42.12 87.66
CA GLN A 15 17.28 -40.65 87.67
C GLN A 15 18.59 -40.11 87.06
N LYS A 16 18.74 -40.17 85.74
CA LYS A 16 19.89 -39.67 84.98
C LYS A 16 19.96 -38.13 85.10
N SER A 17 21.17 -37.62 85.34
CA SER A 17 21.48 -36.18 85.37
C SER A 17 21.11 -35.50 84.04
N SER A 18 20.77 -34.21 84.06
CA SER A 18 20.39 -33.45 82.86
C SER A 18 21.48 -33.48 81.77
N PHE A 19 22.75 -33.47 82.18
CA PHE A 19 23.89 -33.62 81.28
C PHE A 19 23.94 -35.02 80.65
N GLN A 20 23.65 -36.06 81.43
CA GLN A 20 23.69 -37.45 80.97
C GLN A 20 22.56 -37.78 79.99
N LYS A 21 21.34 -37.26 80.25
CA LYS A 21 20.24 -37.33 79.27
C LYS A 21 20.57 -36.61 77.97
N ARG A 22 21.31 -35.49 78.03
CA ARG A 22 21.79 -34.78 76.84
C ARG A 22 22.88 -35.57 76.10
N GLN A 23 23.82 -36.17 76.83
CA GLN A 23 24.89 -36.98 76.27
C GLN A 23 24.34 -38.24 75.58
N GLU A 24 23.32 -38.87 76.16
CA GLU A 24 22.63 -40.03 75.58
C GLU A 24 21.89 -39.63 74.29
N ARG A 25 21.16 -38.50 74.27
CA ARG A 25 20.57 -37.99 73.02
C ARG A 25 21.60 -37.72 71.94
N ILE A 26 22.73 -37.09 72.30
CA ILE A 26 23.80 -36.81 71.36
C ILE A 26 24.41 -38.11 70.85
N LYS A 27 24.62 -39.10 71.73
CA LYS A 27 25.14 -40.41 71.34
C LYS A 27 24.19 -41.13 70.36
N ASN A 28 22.88 -41.10 70.64
CA ASN A 28 21.86 -41.67 69.76
C ASN A 28 21.82 -40.95 68.40
N GLN A 29 21.98 -39.62 68.39
CA GLN A 29 22.09 -38.86 67.14
C GLN A 29 23.37 -39.18 66.36
N ILE A 30 24.50 -39.34 67.04
CA ILE A 30 25.76 -39.76 66.42
C ILE A 30 25.60 -41.14 65.77
N GLU A 31 25.02 -42.10 66.48
CA GLU A 31 24.77 -43.45 65.95
C GLU A 31 23.80 -43.42 64.75
N GLN A 32 22.76 -42.58 64.79
CA GLN A 32 21.87 -42.36 63.66
C GLN A 32 22.64 -41.79 62.44
N PHE A 33 23.52 -40.82 62.63
CA PHE A 33 24.31 -40.26 61.54
C PHE A 33 25.41 -41.21 61.04
N GLU A 34 26.00 -42.02 61.90
CA GLU A 34 26.98 -43.05 61.51
C GLU A 34 26.33 -44.13 60.65
N THR A 35 25.13 -44.58 61.01
CA THR A 35 24.37 -45.55 60.20
C THR A 35 23.92 -44.97 58.87
N GLU A 36 23.42 -43.73 58.85
CA GLU A 36 23.04 -43.03 57.61
C GLU A 36 24.24 -42.82 56.67
N ASN A 37 25.42 -42.48 57.21
CA ASN A 37 26.63 -42.29 56.41
C ASN A 37 27.20 -43.58 55.81
N VAL A 38 26.96 -44.73 56.45
CA VAL A 38 27.41 -46.05 55.96
C VAL A 38 26.41 -46.65 54.98
N ALA A 39 25.12 -46.28 55.05
CA ALA A 39 24.08 -46.75 54.16
C ALA A 39 24.26 -46.27 52.70
N GLU A 40 23.54 -46.91 51.78
CA GLU A 40 23.49 -46.48 50.39
C GLU A 40 22.83 -45.10 50.27
N LYS A 41 23.40 -44.24 49.43
CA LYS A 41 22.87 -42.90 49.19
C LYS A 41 21.58 -42.97 48.39
N ASP A 42 20.68 -42.04 48.66
CA ASP A 42 19.47 -41.89 47.87
C ASP A 42 19.79 -41.56 46.40
N TRP A 43 18.93 -42.00 45.48
CA TRP A 43 19.18 -41.90 44.03
C TRP A 43 19.33 -40.45 43.56
N THR A 44 18.74 -39.50 44.28
CA THR A 44 18.84 -38.05 44.05
C THR A 44 20.25 -37.50 44.34
N LEU A 45 20.99 -38.10 45.28
CA LEU A 45 22.36 -37.73 45.65
C LEU A 45 23.42 -38.43 44.78
N VAL A 46 23.01 -39.37 43.93
CA VAL A 46 23.88 -40.13 43.04
C VAL A 46 23.84 -39.52 41.64
N GLY A 47 25.01 -39.24 41.07
CA GLY A 47 25.11 -38.81 39.67
C GLY A 47 24.75 -39.94 38.71
N GLU A 48 24.22 -39.60 37.53
CA GLU A 48 23.89 -40.58 36.47
C GLU A 48 22.87 -41.66 36.87
N ALA A 49 21.89 -41.32 37.72
CA ALA A 49 20.83 -42.23 38.13
C ALA A 49 19.99 -42.69 36.92
N SER A 50 19.94 -44.01 36.68
CA SER A 50 19.14 -44.60 35.61
C SER A 50 17.69 -44.83 36.05
N SER A 51 16.81 -45.14 35.09
CA SER A 51 15.39 -45.42 35.40
C SER A 51 15.18 -46.68 36.25
N LYS A 52 16.18 -47.57 36.35
CA LYS A 52 16.11 -48.81 37.14
C LYS A 52 16.51 -48.61 38.60
N ASP A 53 17.33 -47.60 38.87
CA ASP A 53 17.94 -47.37 40.20
C ASP A 53 16.99 -46.59 41.12
N ARG A 54 15.93 -46.01 40.56
CA ARG A 54 14.93 -45.21 41.28
C ARG A 54 13.54 -45.86 41.26
N PRO A 55 12.70 -45.60 42.28
CA PRO A 55 11.31 -46.06 42.30
C PRO A 55 10.48 -45.50 41.13
N ILE A 56 9.42 -46.23 40.78
CA ILE A 56 8.47 -45.81 39.73
C ILE A 56 7.81 -44.49 40.14
N ASN A 57 7.71 -43.53 39.21
CA ASN A 57 7.12 -42.19 39.41
C ASN A 57 7.84 -41.23 40.37
N SER A 58 9.01 -41.59 40.90
CA SER A 58 9.76 -40.72 41.84
C SER A 58 10.17 -39.37 41.22
N LEU A 59 10.27 -39.27 39.88
CA LEU A 59 10.56 -38.00 39.20
C LEU A 59 9.48 -36.93 39.40
N LEU A 60 8.23 -37.31 39.63
CA LEU A 60 7.12 -36.38 39.79
C LEU A 60 7.12 -35.73 41.19
N GLU A 61 7.79 -36.36 42.15
CA GLU A 61 7.86 -35.91 43.54
C GLU A 61 9.01 -34.90 43.73
N GLU A 62 10.10 -35.07 42.98
CA GLU A 62 11.29 -34.23 43.05
C GLU A 62 11.23 -33.00 42.17
N ASN A 63 11.72 -31.86 42.69
CA ASN A 63 11.79 -30.59 41.96
C ASN A 63 13.16 -30.45 41.30
N LEU A 64 13.30 -30.94 40.07
CA LEU A 64 14.52 -30.86 39.29
C LEU A 64 14.46 -29.71 38.29
N GLU A 65 15.53 -28.91 38.22
CA GLU A 65 15.68 -27.87 37.21
C GLU A 65 16.45 -28.43 36.00
N PHE A 66 15.89 -28.25 34.80
CA PHE A 66 16.53 -28.65 33.56
C PHE A 66 16.27 -27.63 32.46
N ASP A 67 17.20 -27.56 31.51
CA ASP A 67 17.10 -26.62 30.40
C ASP A 67 16.17 -27.12 29.29
N HIS A 68 15.35 -26.22 28.77
CA HIS A 68 14.54 -26.45 27.59
C HIS A 68 15.20 -25.83 26.34
N ILE A 69 15.34 -26.63 25.28
CA ILE A 69 16.02 -26.23 24.04
C ILE A 69 15.17 -25.24 23.21
N VAL A 70 13.85 -25.32 23.31
CA VAL A 70 12.90 -24.57 22.47
C VAL A 70 12.07 -23.64 23.33
N LYS A 71 11.84 -22.43 22.84
CA LYS A 71 10.89 -21.50 23.45
C LYS A 71 9.47 -22.07 23.33
N PRO A 72 8.72 -22.20 24.43
CA PRO A 72 7.36 -22.71 24.36
C PRO A 72 6.49 -21.78 23.50
N VAL A 73 5.48 -22.36 22.86
CA VAL A 73 4.49 -21.60 22.11
C VAL A 73 3.72 -20.72 23.10
N PRO A 74 3.62 -19.39 22.86
CA PRO A 74 2.89 -18.52 23.76
C PRO A 74 1.40 -18.85 23.74
N GLU A 75 0.79 -18.89 24.92
CA GLU A 75 -0.65 -19.08 25.06
C GLU A 75 -1.41 -17.79 24.75
N ILE A 76 -2.49 -17.89 23.97
CA ILE A 76 -3.31 -16.75 23.59
C ILE A 76 -4.26 -16.43 24.76
N THR A 77 -3.78 -15.59 25.66
CA THR A 77 -4.58 -15.07 26.79
C THR A 77 -5.42 -13.87 26.37
N GLU A 78 -6.46 -13.55 27.13
CA GLU A 78 -7.34 -12.40 26.88
C GLU A 78 -6.55 -11.08 26.81
N GLN A 79 -5.58 -10.89 27.71
CA GLN A 79 -4.72 -9.72 27.72
C GLN A 79 -3.88 -9.58 26.44
N PHE A 80 -3.46 -10.70 25.83
CA PHE A 80 -2.75 -10.68 24.56
C PHE A 80 -3.70 -10.24 23.43
N THR A 81 -4.93 -10.75 23.43
CA THR A 81 -5.94 -10.35 22.44
C THR A 81 -6.35 -8.89 22.55
N GLU A 82 -6.53 -8.35 23.76
CA GLU A 82 -6.82 -6.93 23.98
C GLU A 82 -5.73 -6.02 23.39
N LYS A 83 -4.46 -6.35 23.66
CA LYS A 83 -3.32 -5.61 23.10
C LYS A 83 -3.27 -5.68 21.58
N LEU A 84 -3.56 -6.85 21.00
CA LEU A 84 -3.63 -7.02 19.55
C LEU A 84 -4.76 -6.17 18.96
N GLU A 85 -5.94 -6.18 19.57
CA GLU A 85 -7.07 -5.36 19.14
C GLU A 85 -6.78 -3.87 19.20
N ASP A 86 -6.09 -3.41 20.25
CA ASP A 86 -5.70 -2.01 20.38
C ASP A 86 -4.75 -1.57 19.26
N ILE A 87 -3.83 -2.45 18.83
CA ILE A 87 -2.97 -2.20 17.67
C ILE A 87 -3.81 -2.12 16.40
N ILE A 88 -4.75 -3.04 16.20
CA ILE A 88 -5.62 -3.06 15.02
C ILE A 88 -6.50 -1.79 14.98
N LYS A 89 -7.11 -1.42 16.11
CA LYS A 89 -7.94 -0.21 16.25
C LYS A 89 -7.14 1.04 15.91
N ARG A 90 -5.90 1.16 16.40
CA ARG A 90 -4.99 2.28 16.05
C ARG A 90 -4.67 2.31 14.56
N ARG A 91 -4.32 1.17 13.94
CA ARG A 91 -4.02 1.12 12.49
C ARG A 91 -5.20 1.51 11.61
N ILE A 92 -6.42 1.10 12.00
CA ILE A 92 -7.65 1.48 11.29
C ILE A 92 -7.90 2.99 11.43
N LEU A 93 -7.70 3.54 12.63
CA LEU A 93 -7.84 4.98 12.88
C LEU A 93 -6.83 5.79 12.04
N ASP A 94 -5.59 5.31 11.96
CA ASP A 94 -4.51 5.95 11.21
C ASP A 94 -4.56 5.69 9.69
N GLU A 95 -5.51 4.87 9.20
CA GLU A 95 -5.60 4.38 7.82
C GLU A 95 -4.28 3.74 7.30
N THR A 96 -3.50 3.10 8.19
CA THR A 96 -2.18 2.51 7.87
C THR A 96 -2.29 1.02 7.54
N PHE A 97 -2.57 0.73 6.27
CA PHE A 97 -2.71 -0.64 5.75
C PHE A 97 -1.53 -1.02 4.86
N ASP A 98 -1.03 -2.25 5.05
CA ASP A 98 0.08 -2.85 4.27
C ASP A 98 -0.44 -3.59 3.02
N ASP A 99 -1.63 -3.24 2.52
CA ASP A 99 -2.23 -3.86 1.34
C ASP A 99 -1.44 -3.53 0.07
N VAL A 100 -1.30 -4.51 -0.83
CA VAL A 100 -0.62 -4.32 -2.11
C VAL A 100 -1.44 -3.39 -3.01
N GLU A 101 -0.88 -2.22 -3.33
CA GLU A 101 -1.52 -1.27 -4.25
C GLU A 101 -1.55 -1.81 -5.69
N ARG A 102 -2.69 -1.66 -6.38
CA ARG A 102 -2.79 -1.99 -7.81
C ARG A 102 -1.86 -1.07 -8.59
N LYS A 103 -0.82 -1.67 -9.20
CA LYS A 103 0.07 -0.98 -10.13
C LYS A 103 -0.78 -0.37 -11.25
N ARG A 104 -0.78 0.96 -11.34
CA ARG A 104 -1.31 1.65 -12.51
C ARG A 104 -0.28 1.55 -13.62
N ASP A 105 -0.74 1.48 -14.86
CA ASP A 105 0.15 1.67 -16.00
C ASP A 105 0.87 3.01 -15.80
N PRO A 106 2.20 3.05 -16.02
CA PRO A 106 2.94 4.29 -15.92
C PRO A 106 2.28 5.28 -16.87
N ASN A 107 1.71 6.35 -16.33
CA ASN A 107 1.16 7.43 -17.14
C ASN A 107 2.32 8.01 -17.95
N PHE A 108 2.41 7.62 -19.22
CA PHE A 108 3.43 8.06 -20.15
C PHE A 108 3.13 9.51 -20.49
N ARG A 109 3.52 10.43 -19.59
CA ARG A 109 3.50 11.85 -19.91
C ARG A 109 4.56 12.03 -20.99
N PRO A 110 4.22 12.48 -22.20
CA PRO A 110 5.21 12.70 -23.23
C PRO A 110 6.23 13.71 -22.69
N PHE A 111 7.51 13.36 -22.79
CA PHE A 111 8.58 14.30 -22.54
C PHE A 111 8.46 15.43 -23.57
N LEU A 112 8.42 16.66 -23.07
CA LEU A 112 8.33 17.87 -23.89
C LEU A 112 9.52 18.76 -23.54
N PRO A 113 10.55 18.85 -24.42
CA PRO A 113 11.69 19.72 -24.26
C PRO A 113 11.31 21.16 -23.92
N SER A 114 10.19 21.65 -24.48
CA SER A 114 9.68 23.00 -24.21
C SER A 114 9.33 23.30 -22.75
N LYS A 115 9.15 22.29 -21.90
CA LYS A 115 8.92 22.50 -20.46
C LYS A 115 10.22 22.75 -19.70
N LEU A 116 11.36 22.39 -20.28
CA LEU A 116 12.66 22.63 -19.70
C LEU A 116 13.06 24.06 -20.08
N VAL A 117 13.22 24.92 -19.08
CA VAL A 117 13.67 26.30 -19.30
C VAL A 117 15.18 26.26 -19.41
N GLU A 118 15.66 26.07 -20.63
CA GLU A 118 17.07 26.20 -20.98
C GLU A 118 17.26 27.56 -21.66
N ILE A 119 18.09 28.42 -21.04
CA ILE A 119 18.47 29.71 -21.59
C ILE A 119 19.73 29.47 -22.44
N SER A 120 19.68 29.84 -23.71
CA SER A 120 20.84 29.81 -24.60
C SER A 120 21.62 31.11 -24.52
N ASP A 121 22.93 31.03 -24.36
CA ASP A 121 23.84 32.20 -24.38
C ASP A 121 24.16 32.69 -25.81
N GLU A 122 23.67 31.98 -26.83
CA GLU A 122 23.79 32.38 -28.23
C GLU A 122 22.84 33.54 -28.56
N LYS A 123 23.28 34.41 -29.48
CA LYS A 123 22.42 35.50 -29.98
C LYS A 123 21.18 34.94 -30.67
N SER A 124 20.03 35.58 -30.45
CA SER A 124 18.77 35.16 -31.05
C SER A 124 18.83 35.25 -32.59
N LYS A 125 18.45 34.16 -33.26
CA LYS A 125 18.35 34.14 -34.73
C LYS A 125 17.13 34.89 -35.27
N LYS A 126 16.11 35.09 -34.42
CA LYS A 126 14.85 35.77 -34.74
C LYS A 126 14.93 37.25 -34.37
N SER A 127 14.25 38.09 -35.15
CA SER A 127 14.10 39.52 -34.87
C SER A 127 13.07 39.76 -33.76
N LEU A 128 13.13 40.91 -33.09
CA LEU A 128 12.17 41.27 -32.04
C LEU A 128 10.72 41.27 -32.58
N ALA A 129 10.51 41.79 -33.80
CA ALA A 129 9.19 41.81 -34.44
C ALA A 129 8.62 40.41 -34.68
N GLU A 130 9.48 39.47 -35.09
CA GLU A 130 9.14 38.07 -35.36
C GLU A 130 8.79 37.31 -34.06
N ILE A 131 9.52 37.58 -32.96
CA ILE A 131 9.19 37.03 -31.64
C ILE A 131 7.80 37.48 -31.18
N TYR A 132 7.47 38.76 -31.36
CA TYR A 132 6.15 39.29 -31.01
C TYR A 132 5.03 38.73 -31.90
N GLU A 133 5.29 38.55 -33.20
CA GLU A 133 4.34 37.92 -34.11
C GLU A 133 4.07 36.46 -33.70
N GLU A 134 5.11 35.68 -33.45
CA GLU A 134 4.98 34.30 -33.00
C GLU A 134 4.24 34.19 -31.66
N ASP A 135 4.52 35.08 -30.71
CA ASP A 135 3.85 35.07 -29.42
C ASP A 135 2.38 35.50 -29.53
N TYR A 136 2.06 36.44 -30.42
CA TYR A 136 0.68 36.79 -30.74
C TYR A 136 -0.07 35.62 -31.39
N VAL A 137 0.57 34.93 -32.35
CA VAL A 137 0.01 33.72 -32.98
C VAL A 137 -0.17 32.59 -31.97
N LYS A 138 0.79 32.36 -31.05
CA LYS A 138 0.66 31.36 -29.96
C LYS A 138 -0.47 31.68 -28.98
N GLN A 139 -0.75 32.96 -28.73
CA GLN A 139 -1.85 33.38 -27.85
C GLN A 139 -3.22 33.24 -28.53
N THR A 140 -3.30 33.57 -29.82
CA THR A 140 -4.55 33.50 -30.60
C THR A 140 -4.89 32.06 -31.01
N THR A 141 -3.89 31.28 -31.40
CA THR A 141 -4.01 29.86 -31.73
C THR A 141 -3.43 29.02 -30.59
N LYS A 142 -4.31 28.43 -29.77
CA LYS A 142 -3.91 27.60 -28.61
C LYS A 142 -3.08 26.34 -28.95
N ASP A 143 -2.83 26.07 -30.23
CA ASP A 143 -2.28 24.81 -30.75
C ASP A 143 -0.89 24.92 -31.39
N MET A 144 -0.20 26.07 -31.28
CA MET A 144 1.17 26.17 -31.80
C MET A 144 2.12 25.26 -30.99
N LYS A 145 2.70 24.27 -31.68
CA LYS A 145 3.71 23.36 -31.13
C LYS A 145 5.07 24.04 -31.21
N ASN A 146 5.88 23.90 -30.16
CA ASN A 146 7.23 24.46 -30.16
C ASN A 146 8.11 23.73 -31.18
N GLU A 147 8.92 24.46 -31.94
CA GLU A 147 9.84 23.90 -32.94
C GLU A 147 10.74 22.78 -32.37
N LYS A 148 11.23 22.96 -31.13
CA LYS A 148 12.01 21.94 -30.41
C LYS A 148 11.22 20.65 -30.18
N ASP A 149 9.93 20.75 -29.84
CA ASP A 149 9.07 19.58 -29.63
C ASP A 149 8.73 18.90 -30.97
N GLU A 150 8.70 19.63 -32.07
CA GLU A 150 8.50 19.07 -33.41
C GLU A 150 9.74 18.36 -33.93
N ALA A 151 10.93 18.93 -33.72
CA ALA A 151 12.20 18.26 -34.01
C ALA A 151 12.31 16.92 -33.26
N LEU A 152 12.07 16.92 -31.94
CA LEU A 152 12.09 15.69 -31.15
C LEU A 152 11.05 14.66 -31.63
N LYS A 153 9.85 15.10 -32.06
CA LYS A 153 8.87 14.19 -32.66
C LYS A 153 9.35 13.57 -33.97
N LYS A 154 10.14 14.28 -34.77
CA LYS A 154 10.73 13.73 -36.00
C LYS A 154 11.76 12.66 -35.66
N GLU A 155 12.65 12.94 -34.72
CA GLU A 155 13.65 11.96 -34.23
C GLU A 155 12.97 10.72 -33.64
N HIS A 156 11.91 10.89 -32.83
CA HIS A 156 11.13 9.76 -32.30
C HIS A 156 10.50 8.91 -33.40
N LYS A 157 10.00 9.51 -34.48
CA LYS A 157 9.45 8.77 -35.63
C LYS A 157 10.53 7.99 -36.37
N GLU A 158 11.72 8.58 -36.53
CA GLU A 158 12.87 7.91 -37.16
C GLU A 158 13.29 6.69 -36.35
N ILE A 159 13.48 6.84 -35.04
CA ILE A 159 13.79 5.74 -34.12
C ILE A 159 12.69 4.68 -34.14
N GLU A 160 11.43 5.07 -34.16
CA GLU A 160 10.30 4.13 -34.21
C GLU A 160 10.33 3.29 -35.50
N ASN A 161 10.66 3.89 -36.64
CA ASN A 161 10.80 3.19 -37.91
C ASN A 161 12.01 2.23 -37.88
N MET A 162 13.17 2.70 -37.44
CA MET A 162 14.37 1.85 -37.29
C MET A 162 14.10 0.66 -36.36
N PHE A 163 13.38 0.89 -35.26
CA PHE A 163 13.01 -0.15 -34.31
C PHE A 163 12.00 -1.15 -34.90
N LYS A 164 11.02 -0.69 -35.68
CA LYS A 164 10.09 -1.57 -36.40
C LYS A 164 10.84 -2.47 -37.38
N ASP A 165 11.76 -1.93 -38.15
CA ASP A 165 12.57 -2.68 -39.12
C ASP A 165 13.48 -3.69 -38.42
N LEU A 166 14.13 -3.29 -37.33
CA LEU A 166 14.98 -4.17 -36.53
C LEU A 166 14.16 -5.31 -35.90
N CYS A 167 13.01 -5.02 -35.29
CA CYS A 167 12.12 -6.05 -34.75
C CYS A 167 11.63 -6.99 -35.84
N HIS A 168 11.29 -6.49 -37.03
CA HIS A 168 10.87 -7.34 -38.14
C HIS A 168 11.99 -8.33 -38.54
N LYS A 169 13.23 -7.85 -38.66
CA LYS A 169 14.40 -8.69 -38.96
C LYS A 169 14.68 -9.72 -37.86
N LEU A 170 14.63 -9.32 -36.59
CA LEU A 170 14.83 -10.25 -35.46
C LEU A 170 13.73 -11.30 -35.36
N ASN A 171 12.48 -10.91 -35.61
CA ASN A 171 11.35 -11.84 -35.61
C ASN A 171 11.46 -12.85 -36.76
N ALA A 172 11.91 -12.41 -37.94
CA ALA A 172 12.16 -13.32 -39.06
C ALA A 172 13.31 -14.29 -38.75
N LEU A 173 14.39 -13.79 -38.10
CA LEU A 173 15.53 -14.62 -37.66
C LEU A 173 15.12 -15.68 -36.63
N SER A 174 14.18 -15.38 -35.75
CA SER A 174 13.66 -16.33 -34.74
C SER A 174 12.54 -17.25 -35.27
N ASN A 175 12.31 -17.31 -36.60
CA ASN A 175 11.22 -18.04 -37.21
C ASN A 175 9.84 -17.66 -36.63
N PHE A 176 9.67 -16.38 -36.29
CA PHE A 176 8.47 -15.81 -35.67
C PHE A 176 8.09 -16.41 -34.29
N HIS A 177 9.02 -17.07 -33.59
CA HIS A 177 8.84 -17.50 -32.20
C HIS A 177 9.30 -16.41 -31.23
N TYR A 178 8.49 -15.36 -31.06
CA TYR A 178 8.79 -14.24 -30.16
C TYR A 178 7.59 -13.88 -29.29
N THR A 179 7.83 -13.14 -28.21
CA THR A 179 6.77 -12.60 -27.37
C THR A 179 6.10 -11.42 -28.09
N PRO A 180 4.78 -11.45 -28.32
CA PRO A 180 4.10 -10.37 -29.04
C PRO A 180 4.27 -9.03 -28.33
N LYS A 181 4.21 -7.95 -29.11
CA LYS A 181 4.36 -6.58 -28.58
C LYS A 181 3.25 -6.32 -27.53
N PRO A 182 3.56 -5.57 -26.44
CA PRO A 182 2.55 -5.23 -25.46
C PRO A 182 1.41 -4.43 -26.13
N PRO A 183 0.14 -4.71 -25.79
CA PRO A 183 -0.99 -4.04 -26.40
C PRO A 183 -0.93 -2.54 -26.07
N LYS A 184 -0.87 -1.71 -27.11
CA LYS A 184 -1.00 -0.26 -26.98
C LYS A 184 -2.45 0.12 -27.33
N PRO A 185 -3.07 1.06 -26.60
CA PRO A 185 -4.39 1.56 -26.96
C PRO A 185 -4.28 2.33 -28.29
N GLU A 186 -4.75 1.73 -29.37
CA GLU A 186 -4.85 2.35 -30.68
C GLU A 186 -6.29 2.81 -30.91
N ILE A 187 -6.46 4.08 -31.28
CA ILE A 187 -7.78 4.67 -31.55
C ILE A 187 -8.00 4.63 -33.05
N THR A 188 -8.92 3.80 -33.51
CA THR A 188 -9.36 3.74 -34.90
C THR A 188 -10.64 4.55 -35.06
N VAL A 189 -10.62 5.58 -35.91
CA VAL A 189 -11.82 6.36 -36.24
C VAL A 189 -12.51 5.68 -37.43
N ILE A 190 -13.69 5.11 -37.20
CA ILE A 190 -14.51 4.46 -38.23
C ILE A 190 -15.58 5.46 -38.69
N SER A 191 -15.74 5.61 -40.02
CA SER A 191 -16.78 6.44 -40.63
C SER A 191 -18.07 5.65 -40.91
N ASP A 192 -19.24 6.31 -40.89
CA ASP A 192 -20.54 5.71 -41.28
C ASP A 192 -20.59 5.46 -42.80
N LEU A 193 -20.01 4.34 -43.22
CA LEU A 193 -20.06 3.83 -44.59
C LEU A 193 -20.88 2.54 -44.61
N PRO A 194 -21.51 2.19 -45.75
CA PRO A 194 -22.08 0.87 -45.92
C PRO A 194 -20.97 -0.18 -45.85
N ALA A 195 -21.24 -1.33 -45.24
CA ALA A 195 -20.25 -2.41 -45.06
C ALA A 195 -19.64 -2.84 -46.39
N ILE A 196 -20.41 -2.77 -47.48
CA ILE A 196 -19.99 -3.11 -48.85
C ILE A 196 -18.80 -2.27 -49.34
N SER A 197 -18.61 -1.03 -48.85
CA SER A 197 -17.48 -0.19 -49.26
C SER A 197 -16.15 -0.61 -48.63
N MET A 198 -16.19 -1.41 -47.57
CA MET A 198 -14.99 -1.98 -46.93
C MET A 198 -14.64 -3.37 -47.47
N GLU A 199 -15.56 -4.01 -48.19
CA GLU A 199 -15.37 -5.35 -48.74
C GLU A 199 -14.56 -5.32 -50.05
N GLU A 200 -13.98 -6.47 -50.39
CA GLU A 200 -13.33 -6.67 -51.67
C GLU A 200 -14.35 -6.62 -52.82
N VAL A 201 -13.93 -6.09 -53.97
CA VAL A 201 -14.79 -5.96 -55.16
C VAL A 201 -14.98 -7.34 -55.81
N ILE A 202 -15.95 -8.09 -55.31
CA ILE A 202 -16.39 -9.38 -55.86
C ILE A 202 -17.83 -9.21 -56.38
N PRO A 203 -18.25 -9.90 -57.46
CA PRO A 203 -19.60 -9.73 -58.02
C PRO A 203 -20.76 -10.28 -57.17
N VAL A 204 -20.52 -10.80 -55.97
CA VAL A 204 -21.51 -11.53 -55.15
C VAL A 204 -21.49 -10.98 -53.73
N ASN A 205 -22.08 -9.80 -53.51
CA ASN A 205 -22.14 -9.18 -52.19
C ASN A 205 -23.60 -9.05 -51.74
N VAL A 206 -23.88 -9.39 -50.48
CA VAL A 206 -25.26 -9.55 -49.95
C VAL A 206 -25.52 -8.79 -48.64
N SER A 207 -24.72 -7.78 -48.30
CA SER A 207 -24.88 -7.03 -47.05
C SER A 207 -25.39 -5.59 -47.28
N ASP A 208 -26.56 -5.27 -46.72
CA ASP A 208 -27.15 -3.92 -46.65
C ASP A 208 -26.87 -3.21 -45.30
N ALA A 209 -25.98 -3.78 -44.48
CA ALA A 209 -25.65 -3.23 -43.17
C ALA A 209 -24.68 -2.05 -43.27
N LYS A 210 -24.84 -1.06 -42.38
CA LYS A 210 -23.85 0.00 -42.14
C LYS A 210 -22.83 -0.43 -41.10
N LEU A 211 -21.63 0.17 -41.16
CA LEU A 211 -20.55 -0.14 -40.21
C LEU A 211 -20.83 0.36 -38.78
N LEU A 212 -21.53 1.49 -38.64
CA LEU A 212 -21.78 2.12 -37.36
C LEU A 212 -23.05 1.54 -36.72
N ALA A 213 -22.98 1.18 -35.44
CA ALA A 213 -24.14 0.68 -34.72
C ALA A 213 -25.15 1.82 -34.48
N PRO A 214 -26.47 1.53 -34.41
CA PRO A 214 -27.46 2.54 -34.09
C PRO A 214 -27.23 3.29 -32.77
N GLU A 215 -26.58 2.65 -31.78
CA GLU A 215 -26.21 3.29 -30.50
C GLU A 215 -25.04 4.28 -30.65
N GLU A 216 -24.13 4.06 -31.60
CA GLU A 216 -23.01 4.96 -31.89
C GLU A 216 -23.46 6.13 -32.79
N VAL A 217 -24.45 5.92 -33.65
CA VAL A 217 -25.14 6.99 -34.39
C VAL A 217 -25.96 7.85 -33.43
N TYR A 218 -26.66 7.21 -32.48
CA TYR A 218 -27.52 7.88 -31.52
C TYR A 218 -27.47 7.23 -30.13
N ASP A 219 -26.86 7.95 -29.19
CA ASP A 219 -26.85 7.59 -27.77
C ASP A 219 -28.27 7.75 -27.17
N LYS A 220 -29.04 6.67 -27.16
CA LYS A 220 -30.32 6.66 -26.43
C LYS A 220 -30.07 6.85 -24.93
N LYS A 221 -30.65 7.90 -24.35
CA LYS A 221 -30.68 8.03 -22.89
C LYS A 221 -31.56 6.90 -22.35
N LYS A 222 -31.03 6.12 -21.39
CA LYS A 222 -31.78 5.03 -20.78
C LYS A 222 -32.97 5.58 -19.99
N GLY A 223 -34.19 5.31 -20.47
CA GLY A 223 -35.46 5.69 -19.86
C GLY A 223 -36.26 6.71 -20.69
N GLU A 224 -37.53 6.87 -20.36
CA GLU A 224 -38.40 7.86 -20.99
C GLU A 224 -37.90 9.28 -20.68
N ILE A 225 -37.84 10.12 -21.72
CA ILE A 225 -37.46 11.52 -21.59
C ILE A 225 -38.68 12.26 -21.01
N LYS A 226 -38.70 12.42 -19.69
CA LYS A 226 -39.71 13.24 -18.98
C LYS A 226 -39.17 14.63 -18.69
N GLY A 227 -40.00 15.65 -18.95
CA GLY A 227 -39.74 17.04 -18.56
C GLY A 227 -39.64 17.20 -17.03
N GLU A 228 -39.05 18.30 -16.55
CA GLU A 228 -38.98 18.55 -15.10
C GLU A 228 -40.34 18.85 -14.45
N THR A 229 -41.29 19.36 -15.25
CA THR A 229 -42.68 19.62 -14.88
C THR A 229 -43.51 18.34 -14.79
N GLU A 230 -43.20 17.33 -15.59
CA GLU A 230 -43.93 16.07 -15.69
C GLU A 230 -43.49 15.02 -14.64
N LYS A 231 -42.35 15.24 -13.99
CA LYS A 231 -41.81 14.32 -12.98
C LYS A 231 -42.57 14.42 -11.67
N ASP A 232 -43.01 13.27 -11.17
CA ASP A 232 -43.58 13.15 -9.84
C ASP A 232 -42.52 13.43 -8.75
N SER A 233 -43.00 13.80 -7.56
CA SER A 233 -42.17 14.06 -6.38
C SER A 233 -41.26 12.87 -6.01
N THR A 234 -41.74 11.64 -6.20
CA THR A 234 -40.98 10.40 -5.94
C THR A 234 -39.84 10.22 -6.94
N GLU A 235 -40.10 10.47 -8.23
CA GLU A 235 -39.12 10.43 -9.31
C GLU A 235 -38.03 11.50 -9.12
N LYS A 236 -38.42 12.72 -8.71
CA LYS A 236 -37.47 13.81 -8.38
C LYS A 236 -36.53 13.43 -7.24
N LYS A 237 -37.05 12.81 -6.17
CA LYS A 237 -36.23 12.30 -5.06
C LYS A 237 -35.27 11.20 -5.53
N ARG A 238 -35.74 10.25 -6.34
CA ARG A 238 -34.90 9.17 -6.90
C ARG A 238 -33.77 9.71 -7.77
N ALA A 239 -34.07 10.65 -8.67
CA ALA A 239 -33.07 11.32 -9.51
C ALA A 239 -32.03 12.09 -8.68
N ARG A 240 -32.45 12.81 -7.63
CA ARG A 240 -31.54 13.50 -6.71
C ARG A 240 -30.61 12.53 -5.98
N VAL A 241 -31.13 11.41 -5.49
CA VAL A 241 -30.32 10.38 -4.82
C VAL A 241 -29.33 9.74 -5.79
N ALA A 242 -29.76 9.42 -7.02
CA ALA A 242 -28.88 8.90 -8.06
C ALA A 242 -27.74 9.88 -8.39
N LYS A 243 -28.05 11.17 -8.59
CA LYS A 243 -27.06 12.23 -8.82
C LYS A 243 -26.10 12.38 -7.62
N LYS A 244 -26.62 12.33 -6.39
CA LYS A 244 -25.79 12.38 -5.16
C LYS A 244 -24.85 11.18 -5.07
N ARG A 245 -25.31 9.97 -5.40
CA ARG A 245 -24.49 8.74 -5.43
C ARG A 245 -23.40 8.82 -6.50
N ALA A 246 -23.75 9.26 -7.72
CA ALA A 246 -22.79 9.46 -8.80
C ALA A 246 -21.70 10.46 -8.42
N LYS A 247 -22.09 11.63 -7.90
CA LYS A 247 -21.15 12.67 -7.44
C LYS A 247 -20.26 12.20 -6.28
N LYS A 248 -20.81 11.42 -5.34
CA LYS A 248 -20.02 10.83 -4.23
C LYS A 248 -18.96 9.87 -4.79
N ARG A 249 -19.32 9.03 -5.76
CA ARG A 249 -18.40 8.09 -6.41
C ARG A 249 -17.29 8.82 -7.17
N GLU A 250 -17.65 9.85 -7.94
CA GLU A 250 -16.68 10.69 -8.66
C GLU A 250 -15.71 11.40 -7.70
N LYS A 251 -16.21 11.98 -6.61
CA LYS A 251 -15.37 12.63 -5.59
C LYS A 251 -14.40 11.64 -4.95
N LEU A 252 -14.88 10.45 -4.58
CA LEU A 252 -14.04 9.39 -4.00
C LEU A 252 -12.93 8.95 -4.97
N LEU A 253 -13.26 8.80 -6.25
CA LEU A 253 -12.30 8.42 -7.28
C LEU A 253 -11.22 9.51 -7.46
N LYS A 254 -11.63 10.78 -7.57
CA LYS A 254 -10.70 11.93 -7.63
C LYS A 254 -9.81 12.04 -6.39
N GLU A 255 -10.34 11.75 -5.21
CA GLU A 255 -9.58 11.79 -3.96
C GLU A 255 -8.54 10.66 -3.90
N ARG A 256 -8.91 9.44 -4.32
CA ARG A 256 -7.98 8.32 -4.47
C ARG A 256 -6.89 8.61 -5.49
N GLU A 257 -7.23 9.23 -6.61
CA GLU A 257 -6.24 9.68 -7.60
C GLU A 257 -5.25 10.67 -7.00
N LYS A 258 -5.73 11.68 -6.26
CA LYS A 258 -4.88 12.66 -5.57
C LYS A 258 -3.95 12.02 -4.55
N LYS A 259 -4.47 11.13 -3.69
CA LYS A 259 -3.66 10.40 -2.69
C LYS A 259 -2.51 9.62 -3.35
N VAL A 260 -2.77 8.96 -4.47
CA VAL A 260 -1.73 8.23 -5.21
C VAL A 260 -0.72 9.18 -5.86
N ILE A 261 -1.15 10.30 -6.44
CA ILE A 261 -0.24 11.31 -7.02
C ILE A 261 0.68 11.90 -5.94
N GLU A 262 0.15 12.14 -4.74
CA GLU A 262 0.91 12.62 -3.58
C GLU A 262 1.97 11.61 -3.11
N LYS A 263 1.66 10.30 -3.14
CA LYS A 263 2.63 9.24 -2.83
C LYS A 263 3.75 9.13 -3.88
N ILE A 264 3.43 9.26 -5.17
CA ILE A 264 4.42 9.11 -6.26
C ILE A 264 5.42 10.27 -6.28
N ASN A 265 4.98 11.49 -5.99
CA ASN A 265 5.83 12.69 -6.00
C ASN A 265 5.66 13.45 -4.67
N PRO A 266 6.30 13.03 -3.58
CA PRO A 266 6.23 13.75 -2.32
C PRO A 266 6.91 15.13 -2.44
N GLY A 267 6.17 16.21 -2.18
CA GLY A 267 6.69 17.59 -2.12
C GLY A 267 5.93 18.64 -2.94
N LEU A 268 6.53 19.83 -3.08
CA LEU A 268 5.97 20.99 -3.81
C LEU A 268 5.98 20.82 -5.35
N GLY A 269 6.52 19.72 -5.89
CA GLY A 269 6.52 19.46 -7.34
C GLY A 269 5.12 19.18 -7.92
N ASN A 270 4.16 18.80 -7.08
CA ASN A 270 2.81 18.46 -7.51
C ASN A 270 1.89 19.68 -7.57
N LYS A 271 1.19 19.86 -8.70
CA LYS A 271 0.17 20.91 -8.85
C LYS A 271 -0.88 20.87 -7.74
N HIS A 272 -1.24 19.68 -7.27
CA HIS A 272 -2.25 19.50 -6.22
C HIS A 272 -1.76 19.88 -4.82
N SER A 273 -0.48 19.68 -4.48
CA SER A 273 0.06 20.14 -3.20
C SER A 273 0.18 21.66 -3.15
N LYS A 274 0.62 22.30 -4.25
CA LYS A 274 0.59 23.76 -4.40
C LYS A 274 -0.83 24.33 -4.26
N GLN A 275 -1.82 23.70 -4.88
CA GLN A 275 -3.24 24.08 -4.74
C GLN A 275 -3.73 23.97 -3.29
N LYS A 276 -3.45 22.86 -2.60
CA LYS A 276 -3.84 22.70 -1.19
C LYS A 276 -3.22 23.78 -0.29
N ILE A 277 -1.95 24.11 -0.49
CA ILE A 277 -1.27 25.16 0.27
C ILE A 277 -1.91 26.52 -0.03
N LEU A 278 -2.15 26.85 -1.30
CA LEU A 278 -2.84 28.08 -1.68
C LEU A 278 -4.24 28.16 -1.08
N ASP A 279 -5.04 27.10 -1.19
CA ASP A 279 -6.39 27.03 -0.62
C ASP A 279 -6.38 27.18 0.91
N SER A 280 -5.33 26.71 1.60
CA SER A 280 -5.17 26.91 3.05
C SER A 280 -4.71 28.32 3.44
N LEU A 281 -4.03 29.02 2.53
CA LEU A 281 -3.54 30.39 2.70
C LEU A 281 -4.61 31.44 2.32
N ILE A 282 -5.47 31.12 1.34
CA ILE A 282 -6.61 31.95 0.91
C ILE A 282 -7.62 32.00 2.05
N GLY A 283 -7.64 33.11 2.78
CA GLY A 283 -8.50 33.34 3.95
C GLY A 283 -7.77 33.72 5.25
N GLN A 284 -6.44 33.58 5.30
CA GLN A 284 -5.64 34.08 6.42
C GLN A 284 -5.35 35.57 6.26
N LYS A 285 -5.50 36.34 7.35
CA LYS A 285 -5.47 37.82 7.31
C LYS A 285 -4.08 38.44 7.05
N ASN A 286 -3.00 37.66 7.08
CA ASN A 286 -1.62 38.15 7.02
C ASN A 286 -0.78 37.55 5.87
N VAL A 287 -1.42 37.09 4.80
CA VAL A 287 -0.73 36.43 3.66
C VAL A 287 -0.90 37.27 2.39
N THR A 288 0.22 37.59 1.74
CA THR A 288 0.26 38.26 0.44
C THR A 288 0.69 37.28 -0.66
N ILE A 289 -0.08 37.22 -1.74
CA ILE A 289 0.19 36.36 -2.90
C ILE A 289 0.82 37.23 -3.98
N ILE A 290 1.96 36.80 -4.54
CA ILE A 290 2.68 37.52 -5.58
C ILE A 290 2.47 36.80 -6.91
N ASP A 291 1.90 37.53 -7.88
CA ASP A 291 1.79 37.08 -9.27
C ASP A 291 3.14 37.23 -10.00
N LYS A 292 3.34 36.51 -11.11
CA LYS A 292 4.53 36.59 -11.98
C LYS A 292 4.95 38.02 -12.37
N ASP A 293 4.00 38.95 -12.41
CA ASP A 293 4.22 40.36 -12.75
C ASP A 293 4.68 41.22 -11.54
N GLY A 294 4.97 40.60 -10.40
CA GLY A 294 5.47 41.26 -9.19
C GLY A 294 4.39 41.99 -8.37
N THR A 295 3.13 41.96 -8.80
CA THR A 295 2.02 42.62 -8.10
C THR A 295 1.58 41.82 -6.87
N GLN A 296 1.54 42.48 -5.71
CA GLN A 296 1.08 41.90 -4.45
C GLN A 296 -0.44 41.96 -4.34
N LYS A 297 -1.09 40.81 -4.13
CA LYS A 297 -2.54 40.71 -3.93
C LYS A 297 -2.85 40.15 -2.54
N SER A 298 -3.85 40.72 -1.87
CA SER A 298 -4.30 40.25 -0.55
C SER A 298 -5.10 38.94 -0.70
N ALA A 299 -4.82 37.96 0.17
CA ALA A 299 -5.40 36.62 0.11
C ALA A 299 -6.89 36.53 0.47
N ILE A 300 -7.58 37.66 0.69
CA ILE A 300 -8.90 37.69 1.35
C ILE A 300 -10.06 37.47 0.35
N ARG A 301 -9.91 37.72 -0.96
CA ARG A 301 -11.07 37.69 -1.90
C ARG A 301 -10.83 37.30 -3.36
N HIS A 302 -9.68 36.74 -3.77
CA HIS A 302 -9.43 36.49 -5.20
C HIS A 302 -9.20 35.01 -5.57
N VAL A 303 -9.79 34.60 -6.70
CA VAL A 303 -9.52 33.33 -7.39
C VAL A 303 -8.14 33.45 -8.05
N VAL A 304 -7.14 32.78 -7.49
CA VAL A 304 -5.75 32.85 -7.97
C VAL A 304 -5.46 31.73 -8.96
N ASP A 305 -4.89 32.06 -10.13
CA ASP A 305 -4.48 31.06 -11.12
C ASP A 305 -3.16 30.40 -10.72
N VAL A 306 -3.17 29.07 -10.60
CA VAL A 306 -2.12 28.28 -9.93
C VAL A 306 -0.89 28.06 -10.82
N LYS A 307 -0.96 28.45 -12.09
CA LYS A 307 0.14 28.35 -13.06
C LYS A 307 1.14 29.52 -12.97
N SER A 308 0.80 30.60 -12.28
CA SER A 308 1.51 31.88 -12.39
C SER A 308 1.97 32.50 -11.06
N THR A 309 1.90 31.79 -9.93
CA THR A 309 2.13 32.39 -8.61
C THR A 309 3.28 31.75 -7.84
N SER A 310 4.04 32.58 -7.13
CA SER A 310 5.12 32.21 -6.21
C SER A 310 4.80 32.74 -4.81
N LEU A 311 4.96 31.90 -3.79
CA LEU A 311 4.71 32.25 -2.40
C LEU A 311 6.01 32.70 -1.72
N LYS A 312 5.94 33.78 -0.96
CA LYS A 312 6.98 34.21 -0.02
C LYS A 312 6.37 34.09 1.39
N LEU A 313 7.04 33.35 2.28
CA LEU A 313 6.65 33.21 3.69
C LEU A 313 7.03 34.45 4.48
#